data_AF-A0AAD3TBQ7-F1
#
_entry.id   AF-A0AAD3TBQ7-F1
#
_cell.length_a   1.000
_cell.length_b   1.000
_cell.length_c   1.000
_cell.angle_alpha   90.00
_cell.angle_beta   90.00
_cell.angle_gamma   90.00
#
_symmetry.space_group_name_H-M   'P 1'
#
loop_
_entity.id
_entity.type
_entity.pdbx_description
1 polymer ?
#
loop_
_entity_poly.entity_id
_entity_poly.type
_entity_poly.pdbx_seq_one_letter_code
_entity_poly.pdbx_strand_id
1 'polypeptide(L)'
;MLYAHTALRGAATMKARTAKEMCNIAAVLPMERGLGMGMGMKTDSYTFQTGELFAKQDFFSLCSERLLAGGGELLKRTRTGELHWKRVSVYINDLDQVVLKMKSRRVAGTLTKKKKKILVEVYKDIPAWPERCLVEGAEERRYFGLKTVAGRVIQFECRNQQEFNVWTHGISRLLGVAKERRLKYFGVL
;
A
#
# COMPACT_ATOMS: atom_id res chain seq x y z
N MET A 1 -60.94 13.59 29.72
CA MET A 1 -59.84 14.06 30.59
C MET A 1 -58.53 13.95 29.80
N LEU A 2 -57.74 15.01 29.86
CA LEU A 2 -56.39 15.24 29.31
C LEU A 2 -55.41 14.14 29.83
N TYR A 3 -54.28 13.77 29.22
CA TYR A 3 -53.14 14.56 28.70
C TYR A 3 -52.36 13.77 27.64
N ALA A 4 -51.72 14.50 26.72
CA ALA A 4 -50.67 14.02 25.82
C ALA A 4 -49.31 13.93 26.55
N HIS A 5 -48.38 13.10 26.08
CA HIS A 5 -46.96 13.48 26.11
C HIS A 5 -46.13 12.82 25.00
N THR A 6 -45.24 13.65 24.46
CA THR A 6 -44.55 13.60 23.18
C THR A 6 -43.19 12.88 23.25
N ALA A 7 -42.73 12.38 22.10
CA ALA A 7 -41.46 11.72 21.84
C ALA A 7 -40.18 12.53 22.17
N LEU A 8 -39.03 11.85 22.31
CA LEU A 8 -37.71 12.50 22.16
C LEU A 8 -36.78 11.70 21.22
N ARG A 9 -36.49 12.32 20.07
CA ARG A 9 -35.40 11.97 19.14
C ARG A 9 -34.06 12.29 19.82
N GLY A 10 -33.20 11.29 19.99
CA GLY A 10 -31.78 11.54 20.28
C GLY A 10 -31.07 12.04 19.03
N ALA A 11 -30.87 13.36 18.92
CA ALA A 11 -30.00 13.99 17.93
C ALA A 11 -28.66 14.32 18.61
N ALA A 12 -27.57 13.68 18.19
CA ALA A 12 -26.22 14.00 18.66
C ALA A 12 -25.58 15.03 17.72
N THR A 13 -25.20 16.15 18.32
CA THR A 13 -24.69 17.39 17.73
C THR A 13 -23.28 17.21 17.17
N MET A 14 -23.10 17.48 15.87
CA MET A 14 -21.79 17.73 15.27
C MET A 14 -21.28 19.11 15.71
N LYS A 15 -20.13 19.17 16.39
CA LYS A 15 -19.41 20.43 16.61
C LYS A 15 -18.47 20.68 15.45
N ALA A 16 -18.87 21.59 14.57
CA ALA A 16 -18.00 22.30 13.66
C ALA A 16 -17.03 23.18 14.45
N ARG A 17 -15.79 23.31 13.98
CA ARG A 17 -14.92 24.42 14.33
C ARG A 17 -14.66 25.25 13.09
N THR A 18 -14.98 26.52 13.26
CA THR A 18 -14.98 27.63 12.32
C THR A 18 -13.57 28.02 11.90
N ALA A 19 -13.45 28.44 10.64
CA ALA A 19 -12.25 29.01 10.05
C ALA A 19 -11.93 30.40 10.64
N LYS A 20 -10.64 30.60 10.93
CA LYS A 20 -9.94 31.87 11.15
C LYS A 20 -8.45 31.45 11.18
N GLU A 21 -7.49 32.02 10.46
CA GLU A 21 -7.25 33.38 10.01
C GLU A 21 -6.40 33.38 8.73
N MET A 22 -6.38 34.53 8.07
CA MET A 22 -5.64 34.86 6.86
C MET A 22 -4.12 34.73 7.11
N CYS A 23 -3.41 33.89 6.36
CA CYS A 23 -1.95 33.96 6.33
C CYS A 23 -1.50 34.81 5.15
N ASN A 24 -1.39 36.10 5.47
CA ASN A 24 -0.70 37.11 4.70
C ASN A 24 0.75 37.22 5.23
N ILE A 25 1.66 37.63 4.35
CA ILE A 25 3.01 38.17 4.62
C ILE A 25 4.18 37.17 4.57
N ALA A 26 5.06 37.50 3.63
CA ALA A 26 6.39 36.99 3.37
C ALA A 26 7.46 37.56 4.33
N ALA A 27 8.53 36.80 4.55
CA ALA A 27 9.93 37.22 4.76
C ALA A 27 10.77 35.93 4.90
N VAL A 28 11.63 35.52 3.96
CA VAL A 28 12.99 36.02 3.63
C VAL A 28 14.03 35.87 4.78
N LEU A 29 14.69 34.70 4.77
CA LEU A 29 16.15 34.38 4.95
C LEU A 29 16.89 34.72 6.29
N PRO A 30 18.20 34.40 6.45
CA PRO A 30 18.75 33.15 7.03
C PRO A 30 19.77 33.41 8.19
N MET A 31 20.20 32.39 8.96
CA MET A 31 21.49 32.49 9.67
C MET A 31 22.10 31.14 10.08
N GLU A 32 23.41 31.02 9.80
CA GLU A 32 24.33 29.99 10.26
C GLU A 32 24.64 30.10 11.76
N ARG A 33 24.88 28.95 12.42
CA ARG A 33 26.11 28.61 13.19
C ARG A 33 25.91 27.28 13.92
N GLY A 34 26.84 26.35 13.66
CA GLY A 34 26.83 25.00 14.21
C GLY A 34 27.37 24.90 15.63
N LEU A 35 27.10 23.76 16.26
CA LEU A 35 27.90 23.13 17.31
C LEU A 35 27.63 21.61 17.23
N GLY A 36 28.71 20.84 17.18
CA GLY A 36 28.69 19.42 16.88
C GLY A 36 28.31 18.52 18.06
N MET A 37 27.81 17.34 17.72
CA MET A 37 27.97 16.14 18.55
C MET A 37 28.14 14.97 17.59
N GLY A 38 29.26 14.28 17.72
CA GLY A 38 29.67 13.21 16.82
C GLY A 38 28.85 11.93 17.00
N MET A 39 28.57 11.30 15.88
CA MET A 39 28.43 9.86 15.77
C MET A 39 29.30 9.45 14.58
N GLY A 40 30.47 8.88 14.86
CA GLY A 40 31.38 8.39 13.85
C GLY A 40 30.81 7.15 13.16
N MET A 41 30.45 7.30 11.90
CA MET A 41 30.47 6.19 10.95
C MET A 41 31.62 6.47 9.99
N LYS A 42 32.60 5.56 9.97
CA LYS A 42 33.70 5.58 9.00
C LYS A 42 33.11 5.57 7.60
N THR A 43 33.31 6.66 6.88
CA THR A 43 33.12 6.74 5.43
C THR A 43 34.41 6.25 4.79
N ASP A 44 34.43 4.98 4.38
CA ASP A 44 35.41 4.56 3.37
C ASP A 44 34.84 4.96 2.01
N SER A 45 35.40 6.02 1.46
CA SER A 45 35.18 6.44 0.07
C SER A 45 35.78 5.40 -0.86
N TYR A 46 34.93 4.58 -1.47
CA TYR A 46 35.27 3.91 -2.72
C TYR A 46 34.15 4.14 -3.73
N THR A 47 34.54 4.76 -4.83
CA THR A 47 33.80 4.84 -6.10
C THR A 47 33.18 3.49 -6.46
N PHE A 48 31.85 3.36 -6.38
CA PHE A 48 31.14 2.20 -6.94
C PHE A 48 29.71 2.55 -7.37
N GLN A 49 29.58 3.48 -8.32
CA GLN A 49 28.30 3.95 -8.83
C GLN A 49 27.55 2.94 -9.73
N THR A 50 28.05 1.70 -9.85
CA THR A 50 27.52 0.68 -10.77
C THR A 50 27.10 -0.63 -10.07
N GLY A 51 27.68 -0.97 -8.91
CA GLY A 51 27.38 -2.21 -8.18
C GLY A 51 26.23 -2.12 -7.16
N GLU A 52 25.97 -0.92 -6.60
CA GLU A 52 24.85 -0.70 -5.68
C GLU A 52 23.49 -0.94 -6.33
N LEU A 53 23.34 -0.63 -7.62
CA LEU A 53 22.09 -0.80 -8.34
C LEU A 53 21.74 -2.28 -8.56
N PHE A 54 22.73 -3.11 -8.86
CA PHE A 54 22.57 -4.56 -8.96
C PHE A 54 22.29 -5.19 -7.59
N ALA A 55 23.08 -4.86 -6.57
CA ALA A 55 22.85 -5.36 -5.21
C ALA A 55 21.49 -4.92 -4.63
N LYS A 56 21.06 -3.69 -4.94
CA LYS A 56 19.75 -3.16 -4.55
C LYS A 56 18.61 -3.82 -5.33
N GLN A 57 18.79 -4.11 -6.63
CA GLN A 57 17.83 -4.91 -7.41
C GLN A 57 17.70 -6.33 -6.85
N ASP A 58 18.81 -6.98 -6.50
CA ASP A 58 18.82 -8.32 -5.90
C ASP A 58 18.21 -8.33 -4.49
N PHE A 59 18.49 -7.30 -3.69
CA PHE A 59 17.88 -7.13 -2.37
C PHE A 59 16.37 -6.86 -2.48
N PHE A 60 15.92 -5.96 -3.35
CA PHE A 60 14.49 -5.76 -3.61
C PHE A 60 13.84 -7.05 -4.15
N SER A 61 14.56 -7.81 -4.97
CA SER A 61 14.12 -9.08 -5.54
C SER A 61 13.93 -10.17 -4.47
N LEU A 62 14.89 -10.36 -3.57
CA LEU A 62 14.84 -11.32 -2.46
C LEU A 62 13.88 -10.89 -1.34
N CYS A 63 13.92 -9.62 -0.95
CA CYS A 63 13.02 -9.07 0.06
C CYS A 63 11.58 -9.06 -0.42
N SER A 64 11.32 -8.72 -1.69
CA SER A 64 9.96 -8.75 -2.24
C SER A 64 9.42 -10.17 -2.26
N GLU A 65 10.19 -11.18 -2.67
CA GLU A 65 9.68 -12.55 -2.71
C GLU A 65 9.31 -13.08 -1.32
N ARG A 66 10.19 -12.89 -0.33
CA ARG A 66 9.92 -13.27 1.07
C ARG A 66 8.78 -12.46 1.69
N LEU A 67 8.70 -11.15 1.44
CA LEU A 67 7.62 -10.29 1.96
C LEU A 67 6.28 -10.58 1.30
N LEU A 68 6.26 -10.81 -0.01
CA LEU A 68 5.05 -11.16 -0.75
C LEU A 68 4.51 -12.51 -0.31
N ALA A 69 5.36 -13.53 -0.15
CA ALA A 69 4.94 -14.85 0.31
C ALA A 69 4.56 -14.88 1.81
N GLY A 70 5.37 -14.23 2.67
CA GLY A 70 5.14 -14.12 4.12
C GLY A 70 3.95 -13.22 4.49
N GLY A 71 3.63 -12.30 3.59
CA GLY A 71 2.46 -11.44 3.59
C GLY A 71 2.62 -10.19 4.46
N GLY A 72 2.11 -9.06 3.95
CA GLY A 72 2.05 -7.77 4.65
C GLY A 72 0.61 -7.29 4.87
N GLU A 73 0.45 -6.25 5.68
CA GLU A 73 -0.85 -5.65 5.96
C GLU A 73 -1.09 -4.44 5.05
N LEU A 74 -2.11 -4.52 4.21
CA LEU A 74 -2.49 -3.45 3.30
C LEU A 74 -3.94 -3.05 3.52
N LEU A 75 -4.22 -1.77 3.34
CA LEU A 75 -5.59 -1.25 3.33
C LEU A 75 -6.17 -1.46 1.94
N LYS A 76 -7.30 -2.17 1.86
CA LYS A 76 -7.97 -2.51 0.61
C LYS A 76 -9.23 -1.66 0.43
N ARG A 77 -9.41 -1.07 -0.75
CA ARG A 77 -10.68 -0.41 -1.13
C ARG A 77 -11.74 -1.44 -1.53
N THR A 78 -12.94 -1.29 -0.99
CA THR A 78 -14.13 -2.06 -1.39
C THR A 78 -14.73 -1.48 -2.68
N ARG A 79 -15.82 -2.09 -3.16
CA ARG A 79 -16.53 -1.56 -4.34
C ARG A 79 -17.35 -0.30 -3.99
N THR A 80 -17.74 -0.16 -2.73
CA THR A 80 -18.56 0.94 -2.21
C THR A 80 -17.72 2.11 -1.68
N GLY A 81 -16.39 2.04 -1.80
CA GLY A 81 -15.48 3.09 -1.30
C GLY A 81 -14.92 2.83 0.10
N GLU A 82 -15.55 1.96 0.90
CA GLU A 82 -15.08 1.60 2.25
C GLU A 82 -13.69 0.94 2.23
N LEU A 83 -12.96 1.07 3.34
CA LEU A 83 -11.56 0.68 3.44
C LEU A 83 -11.33 -0.38 4.51
N HIS A 84 -10.72 -1.51 4.13
CA HIS A 84 -10.56 -2.67 5.00
C HIS A 84 -9.12 -3.15 5.07
N TRP A 85 -8.56 -3.22 6.27
CA TRP A 85 -7.26 -3.86 6.51
C TRP A 85 -7.31 -5.34 6.18
N LYS A 86 -6.34 -5.79 5.37
CA LYS A 86 -6.13 -7.19 5.01
C LYS A 86 -4.67 -7.57 5.22
N ARG A 87 -4.45 -8.77 5.74
CA ARG A 87 -3.17 -9.45 5.56
C ARG A 87 -3.15 -10.05 4.17
N VAL A 88 -2.28 -9.54 3.32
CA VAL A 88 -2.15 -9.86 1.90
C VAL A 88 -0.88 -10.67 1.70
N SER A 89 -0.94 -11.72 0.90
CA SER A 89 0.24 -12.45 0.41
C SER A 89 0.07 -12.77 -1.06
N VAL A 90 1.15 -12.74 -1.83
CA VAL A 90 1.17 -13.08 -3.26
C VAL A 90 2.22 -14.14 -3.51
N TYR A 91 1.89 -15.15 -4.31
CA TYR A 91 2.78 -16.28 -4.60
C TYR A 91 2.43 -16.90 -5.96
N ILE A 92 3.35 -17.66 -6.56
CA ILE A 92 3.09 -18.50 -7.73
C ILE A 92 2.64 -19.88 -7.25
N ASN A 93 1.51 -20.40 -7.73
CA ASN A 93 1.08 -21.77 -7.42
C ASN A 93 1.67 -22.79 -8.39
N ASP A 94 1.38 -24.07 -8.16
CA ASP A 94 1.88 -25.19 -8.99
C ASP A 94 1.36 -25.17 -10.43
N LEU A 95 0.35 -24.35 -10.72
CA LEU A 95 -0.18 -24.10 -12.07
C LEU A 95 0.46 -22.87 -12.73
N ASP A 96 1.60 -22.41 -12.21
CA ASP A 96 2.31 -21.19 -12.60
C ASP A 96 1.38 -19.98 -12.74
N GLN A 97 0.48 -19.80 -11.76
CA GLN A 97 -0.40 -18.64 -11.66
C GLN A 97 -0.04 -17.80 -10.45
N VAL A 98 -0.02 -16.48 -10.65
CA VAL A 98 0.17 -15.54 -9.55
C VAL A 98 -1.13 -15.42 -8.76
N VAL A 99 -1.09 -15.85 -7.50
CA VAL A 99 -2.24 -15.89 -6.60
C VAL A 99 -2.13 -14.81 -5.54
N LEU A 100 -3.10 -13.90 -5.52
CA LEU A 100 -3.38 -13.00 -4.41
C LEU A 100 -4.19 -13.72 -3.34
N LYS A 101 -3.66 -13.83 -2.13
CA LYS A 101 -4.35 -14.35 -0.94
C LYS A 101 -4.57 -13.22 0.05
N MET A 102 -5.83 -12.95 0.35
CA MET A 102 -6.26 -11.96 1.34
C MET A 102 -6.87 -12.66 2.56
N LYS A 103 -6.45 -12.25 3.74
CA LYS A 103 -7.05 -12.62 5.02
C LYS A 103 -7.56 -11.37 5.72
N SER A 104 -8.77 -11.43 6.26
CA SER A 104 -9.30 -10.32 7.07
C SER A 104 -8.60 -10.27 8.43
N ARG A 105 -8.23 -9.08 8.90
CA ARG A 105 -7.82 -8.88 10.29
C ARG A 105 -9.01 -9.21 11.18
N ARG A 106 -8.85 -10.11 12.15
CA ARG A 106 -9.88 -10.40 13.15
C ARG A 106 -9.32 -10.07 14.53
N VAL A 107 -10.14 -9.42 15.33
CA VAL A 107 -9.98 -9.29 16.77
C VAL A 107 -10.90 -10.37 17.36
N ALA A 108 -10.40 -11.19 18.29
CA ALA A 108 -11.12 -12.28 18.96
C ALA A 108 -11.47 -13.55 18.11
N GLY A 109 -10.48 -14.47 18.01
CA GLY A 109 -10.65 -15.93 18.04
C GLY A 109 -11.39 -16.68 16.92
N THR A 110 -12.23 -16.03 16.10
CA THR A 110 -13.14 -16.76 15.20
C THR A 110 -12.54 -16.94 13.79
N LEU A 111 -12.72 -18.11 13.16
CA LEU A 111 -12.17 -18.55 11.87
C LEU A 111 -11.95 -17.47 10.79
N THR A 112 -10.71 -17.24 10.34
CA THR A 112 -10.35 -16.14 9.41
C THR A 112 -10.99 -16.27 8.02
N LYS A 113 -11.78 -15.27 7.58
CA LYS A 113 -12.29 -15.17 6.19
C LYS A 113 -11.11 -14.98 5.23
N LYS A 114 -10.75 -16.04 4.51
CA LYS A 114 -9.69 -16.11 3.50
C LYS A 114 -10.29 -16.05 2.10
N LYS A 115 -9.70 -15.24 1.22
CA LYS A 115 -10.10 -15.14 -0.18
C LYS A 115 -8.86 -15.21 -1.07
N LYS A 116 -8.89 -16.04 -2.11
CA LYS A 116 -7.84 -16.11 -3.14
C LYS A 116 -8.34 -15.55 -4.47
N LYS A 117 -7.45 -14.94 -5.26
CA LYS A 117 -7.71 -14.44 -6.61
C LYS A 117 -6.47 -14.63 -7.48
N ILE A 118 -6.66 -15.02 -8.74
CA ILE A 118 -5.58 -15.07 -9.73
C ILE A 118 -5.39 -13.68 -10.32
N LEU A 119 -4.15 -13.23 -10.36
CA LEU A 119 -3.75 -11.92 -10.89
C LEU A 119 -3.23 -12.05 -12.32
N VAL A 120 -3.40 -10.98 -13.08
CA VAL A 120 -2.89 -10.87 -14.46
C VAL A 120 -2.01 -9.63 -14.65
N GLU A 121 -2.23 -8.57 -13.87
CA GLU A 121 -1.61 -7.26 -14.15
C GLU A 121 -1.56 -6.37 -12.90
N VAL A 122 -0.58 -5.47 -12.86
CA VAL A 122 -0.38 -4.45 -11.82
C VAL A 122 -0.57 -3.06 -12.42
N TYR A 123 -1.42 -2.25 -11.79
CA TYR A 123 -1.65 -0.84 -12.11
C TYR A 123 -0.93 0.02 -11.07
N LYS A 124 -0.08 0.95 -11.53
CA LYS A 124 0.76 1.81 -10.67
C LYS A 124 0.22 3.26 -10.58
N ASP A 125 -0.67 3.61 -11.49
CA ASP A 125 -1.27 4.91 -11.74
C ASP A 125 -2.66 5.02 -11.10
N ILE A 126 -2.81 4.52 -9.87
CA ILE A 126 -4.07 4.67 -9.13
C ILE A 126 -4.12 6.05 -8.50
N PRO A 127 -5.14 6.88 -8.80
CA PRO A 127 -5.28 8.18 -8.17
C PRO A 127 -5.52 8.03 -6.67
N ALA A 128 -5.12 9.06 -5.92
CA ALA A 128 -5.41 9.13 -4.50
C ALA A 128 -6.91 8.97 -4.24
N TRP A 129 -7.25 8.24 -3.18
CA TRP A 129 -8.66 8.02 -2.83
C TRP A 129 -9.24 9.31 -2.23
N PRO A 130 -10.38 9.81 -2.74
CA PRO A 130 -10.96 11.08 -2.27
C PRO A 130 -11.15 11.13 -0.75
N GLU A 131 -11.53 10.01 -0.12
CA GLU A 131 -11.76 9.91 1.32
C GLU A 131 -10.46 9.92 2.16
N ARG A 132 -9.30 9.95 1.49
CA ARG A 132 -7.96 9.92 2.11
C ARG A 132 -7.13 11.17 1.83
N CYS A 133 -7.55 12.03 0.89
CA CYS A 133 -6.81 13.24 0.53
C CYS A 133 -6.71 14.28 1.67
N LEU A 134 -7.64 14.26 2.63
CA LEU A 134 -7.69 15.22 3.75
C LEU A 134 -7.07 14.67 5.04
N VAL A 135 -6.51 13.45 5.00
CA VAL A 135 -5.91 12.81 6.18
C VAL A 135 -4.44 13.19 6.28
N GLU A 136 -3.97 13.42 7.51
CA GLU A 136 -2.56 13.67 7.79
C GLU A 136 -1.66 12.56 7.20
N GLY A 137 -0.64 12.95 6.44
CA GLY A 137 0.26 12.03 5.72
C GLY A 137 -0.25 11.53 4.36
N ALA A 138 -1.32 12.11 3.79
CA ALA A 138 -1.85 11.75 2.47
C ALA A 138 -0.81 11.84 1.34
N GLU A 139 0.09 12.83 1.39
CA GLU A 139 1.18 13.06 0.41
C GLU A 139 2.13 11.85 0.27
N GLU A 140 2.34 11.12 1.37
CA GLU A 140 3.24 9.96 1.42
C GLU A 140 2.56 8.67 0.98
N ARG A 141 1.22 8.63 1.02
CA ARG A 141 0.47 7.43 0.64
C ARG A 141 0.57 7.20 -0.86
N ARG A 142 0.68 5.92 -1.22
CA ARG A 142 0.76 5.46 -2.60
C ARG A 142 -0.28 4.39 -2.82
N TYR A 143 -0.83 4.33 -4.03
CA TYR A 143 -1.94 3.45 -4.34
C TYR A 143 -1.61 2.61 -5.56
N PHE A 144 -1.93 1.32 -5.51
CA PHE A 144 -1.76 0.42 -6.65
C PHE A 144 -2.97 -0.48 -6.82
N GLY A 145 -3.16 -0.98 -8.04
CA GLY A 145 -4.26 -1.84 -8.42
C GLY A 145 -3.76 -3.20 -8.88
N LEU A 146 -4.49 -4.26 -8.52
CA LEU A 146 -4.24 -5.62 -8.99
C LEU A 146 -5.43 -6.11 -9.80
N LYS A 147 -5.23 -6.34 -11.10
CA LYS A 147 -6.27 -6.88 -11.97
C LYS A 147 -6.29 -8.38 -11.87
N THR A 148 -7.49 -8.89 -11.70
CA THR A 148 -7.77 -10.32 -11.63
C THR A 148 -8.13 -10.87 -12.99
N VAL A 149 -8.02 -12.19 -13.17
CA VAL A 149 -8.51 -12.89 -14.38
C VAL A 149 -9.98 -12.61 -14.68
N ALA A 150 -10.79 -12.24 -13.67
CA ALA A 150 -12.18 -11.85 -13.83
C ALA A 150 -12.36 -10.38 -14.25
N GLY A 151 -11.31 -9.71 -14.73
CA GLY A 151 -11.31 -8.30 -15.16
C GLY A 151 -11.34 -7.26 -14.02
N ARG A 152 -11.75 -7.64 -12.80
CA ARG A 152 -11.80 -6.72 -11.66
C ARG A 152 -10.41 -6.25 -11.23
N VAL A 153 -10.27 -4.94 -10.99
CA VAL A 153 -9.13 -4.32 -10.30
C VAL A 153 -9.40 -4.23 -8.79
N ILE A 154 -8.45 -4.67 -7.98
CA ILE A 154 -8.47 -4.54 -6.52
C ILE A 154 -7.41 -3.52 -6.12
N GLN A 155 -7.85 -2.42 -5.50
CA GLN A 155 -6.96 -1.32 -5.12
C GLN A 155 -6.48 -1.47 -3.67
N PHE A 156 -5.22 -1.12 -3.45
CA PHE A 156 -4.56 -1.12 -2.15
C PHE A 156 -3.82 0.20 -1.91
N GLU A 157 -3.70 0.58 -0.64
CA GLU A 157 -2.89 1.70 -0.16
C GLU A 157 -1.60 1.16 0.49
N CYS A 158 -0.49 1.82 0.18
CA CYS A 158 0.82 1.68 0.79
C CYS A 158 1.14 2.91 1.64
N ARG A 159 1.89 2.69 2.72
CA ARG A 159 2.26 3.71 3.69
C ARG A 159 3.24 4.73 3.12
N ASN A 160 4.15 4.29 2.24
CA ASN A 160 5.20 5.09 1.64
C ASN A 160 5.64 4.53 0.27
N GLN A 161 6.55 5.24 -0.39
CA GLN A 161 7.10 4.85 -1.70
C GLN A 161 7.84 3.51 -1.67
N GLN A 162 8.53 3.19 -0.57
CA GLN A 162 9.29 1.94 -0.47
C GLN A 162 8.36 0.72 -0.45
N GLU A 163 7.31 0.75 0.38
CA GLU A 163 6.30 -0.32 0.42
C GLU A 163 5.63 -0.47 -0.93
N PHE A 164 5.26 0.64 -1.57
CA PHE A 164 4.70 0.64 -2.93
C PHE A 164 5.63 -0.04 -3.94
N ASN A 165 6.92 0.29 -3.92
CA ASN A 165 7.90 -0.30 -4.82
C ASN A 165 8.06 -1.80 -4.58
N VAL A 166 8.15 -2.24 -3.32
CA VAL A 166 8.26 -3.67 -2.96
C VAL A 166 7.06 -4.45 -3.50
N TRP A 167 5.84 -3.98 -3.27
CA TRP A 167 4.63 -4.66 -3.74
C TRP A 167 4.53 -4.67 -5.26
N THR A 168 4.67 -3.51 -5.90
CA THR A 168 4.43 -3.39 -7.35
C THR A 168 5.50 -4.07 -8.18
N HIS A 169 6.79 -3.91 -7.84
CA HIS A 169 7.89 -4.54 -8.58
C HIS A 169 7.91 -6.05 -8.31
N GLY A 170 7.74 -6.47 -7.06
CA GLY A 170 7.74 -7.89 -6.72
C GLY A 170 6.59 -8.65 -7.40
N ILE A 171 5.36 -8.09 -7.42
CA ILE A 171 4.24 -8.73 -8.14
C ILE A 171 4.49 -8.74 -9.65
N SER A 172 5.02 -7.66 -10.22
CA SER A 172 5.36 -7.61 -11.66
C SER A 172 6.39 -8.69 -12.02
N ARG A 173 7.40 -8.90 -11.17
CA ARG A 173 8.39 -9.97 -11.31
C ARG A 173 7.73 -11.35 -11.29
N LEU A 174 6.85 -11.62 -10.31
CA LEU A 174 6.13 -12.90 -10.24
C LEU A 174 5.27 -13.15 -11.48
N LEU A 175 4.62 -12.12 -12.03
CA LEU A 175 3.85 -12.22 -13.27
C LEU A 175 4.75 -12.57 -14.47
N GLY A 176 5.94 -11.96 -14.55
CA GLY A 176 6.95 -12.28 -15.57
C GLY A 176 7.40 -13.75 -15.50
N VAL A 177 7.79 -14.20 -14.31
CA VAL A 177 8.22 -15.60 -14.07
C VAL A 177 7.11 -16.59 -14.42
N ALA A 178 5.87 -16.32 -13.97
CA ALA A 178 4.73 -17.16 -14.28
C ALA A 178 4.45 -17.25 -15.79
N LYS A 179 4.57 -16.14 -16.51
CA LYS A 179 4.41 -16.10 -17.96
C LYS A 179 5.49 -16.92 -18.67
N GLU A 180 6.76 -16.74 -18.29
CA GLU A 180 7.90 -17.46 -18.88
C GLU A 180 7.77 -18.97 -18.72
N ARG A 181 7.42 -19.44 -17.52
CA ARG A 181 7.22 -20.87 -17.26
C ARG A 181 6.12 -21.45 -18.14
N ARG A 182 4.98 -20.79 -18.25
CA ARG A 182 3.91 -21.24 -19.16
C ARG A 182 4.35 -21.28 -20.62
N LEU A 183 5.10 -20.28 -21.09
CA LEU A 183 5.59 -20.28 -22.47
C LEU A 183 6.56 -21.45 -22.72
N LYS A 184 7.41 -21.80 -21.75
CA LYS A 184 8.30 -22.96 -21.85
C LYS A 184 7.57 -24.31 -21.95
N TYR A 185 6.46 -24.47 -21.22
CA TYR A 185 5.72 -25.74 -21.20
C TYR A 185 4.63 -25.84 -22.27
N PHE A 186 4.07 -24.73 -22.74
CA PHE A 186 2.99 -24.70 -23.74
C PHE A 186 3.43 -24.20 -25.12
N GLY A 187 4.66 -23.69 -25.26
CA GLY A 187 5.24 -23.17 -26.51
C GLY A 187 6.13 -24.15 -27.27
N VAL A 188 6.12 -25.43 -26.90
CA VAL A 188 6.74 -26.51 -27.69
C VAL A 188 5.66 -27.10 -28.60
N LEU A 189 5.45 -26.47 -29.77
CA LEU A 189 4.75 -27.02 -30.93
C LEU A 189 5.53 -26.64 -32.18
#